data_AF-G6EA10-F1
#
_entry.id   AF-G6EA10-F1
#
_cell.length_a   1.000
_cell.length_b   1.000
_cell.length_c   1.000
_cell.angle_alpha   90.00
_cell.angle_beta   90.00
_cell.angle_gamma   90.00
#
_symmetry.space_group_name_H-M   'P 1'
#
loop_
_entity.id
_entity.type
_entity.pdbx_description
1 polymer ?
#
loop_
_entity_poly.entity_id
_entity_poly.type
_entity_poly.pdbx_seq_one_letter_code
_entity_poly.pdbx_strand_id
1 'polypeptide(L)'
;MGQSAFSLTLEVRPQDEVDVAYEELAAGKNEEAIAKLQRMGAAQSNDPAALINLGSAYARVGMAQQAMVSYKAAAASPERYDLELADGSWMDSRWAARTAMKGIATGQTLAVR
;
A
#
# COMPACT_ATOMS: atom_id res chain seq x y z
N MET A 1 30.20 -42.80 -5.96
CA MET A 1 30.21 -41.57 -5.13
C MET A 1 29.94 -40.39 -6.06
N GLY A 2 29.12 -39.42 -5.62
CA GLY A 2 28.85 -38.18 -6.36
C GLY A 2 27.44 -38.07 -6.96
N GLN A 3 26.39 -38.19 -6.12
CA GLN A 3 25.04 -37.84 -6.54
C GLN A 3 24.87 -36.33 -6.70
N SER A 4 24.22 -35.96 -7.80
CA SER A 4 23.25 -34.87 -7.92
C SER A 4 23.71 -33.48 -7.52
N ALA A 5 24.12 -32.71 -8.53
CA ALA A 5 24.02 -31.26 -8.50
C ALA A 5 22.53 -30.88 -8.35
N PHE A 6 22.09 -30.71 -7.10
CA PHE A 6 20.94 -29.88 -6.79
C PHE A 6 21.34 -28.44 -7.10
N SER A 7 21.23 -28.06 -8.37
CA SER A 7 21.12 -26.67 -8.75
C SER A 7 19.78 -26.20 -8.20
N LEU A 8 19.81 -25.67 -6.98
CA LEU A 8 18.75 -24.87 -6.41
C LEU A 8 18.73 -23.56 -7.21
N THR A 9 18.27 -23.62 -8.46
CA THR A 9 17.71 -22.46 -9.13
C THR A 9 16.48 -22.14 -8.31
N LEU A 10 16.68 -21.34 -7.26
CA LEU A 10 15.61 -20.55 -6.69
C LEU A 10 15.00 -19.83 -7.88
N GLU A 11 13.88 -20.38 -8.37
CA GLU A 11 12.90 -19.62 -9.10
C GLU A 11 12.69 -18.38 -8.24
N VAL A 12 13.27 -17.26 -8.68
CA VAL A 12 12.84 -15.95 -8.26
C VAL A 12 11.38 -15.93 -8.69
N ARG A 13 10.48 -16.35 -7.79
CA ARG A 13 9.10 -15.92 -7.87
C ARG A 13 9.23 -14.40 -7.94
N PRO A 14 8.78 -13.72 -9.01
CA PRO A 14 8.61 -12.28 -8.90
C PRO A 14 7.81 -12.13 -7.62
N GLN A 15 8.37 -11.47 -6.61
CA GLN A 15 7.65 -11.20 -5.38
C GLN A 15 6.31 -10.66 -5.85
N ASP A 16 5.24 -11.41 -5.59
CA ASP A 16 3.89 -11.08 -6.02
C ASP A 16 3.70 -9.63 -5.62
N GLU A 17 3.79 -8.71 -6.58
CA GLU A 17 3.55 -7.29 -6.34
C GLU A 17 2.10 -7.27 -5.90
N VAL A 18 1.90 -7.24 -4.58
CA VAL A 18 0.58 -7.39 -4.00
C VAL A 18 -0.20 -6.24 -4.58
N ASP A 19 -1.20 -6.54 -5.41
CA ASP A 19 -1.98 -5.54 -6.11
C ASP A 19 -2.85 -4.78 -5.08
N VAL A 20 -2.24 -3.79 -4.44
CA VAL A 20 -2.79 -2.97 -3.36
C VAL A 20 -3.67 -1.84 -3.89
N ALA A 21 -4.39 -2.11 -4.98
CA ALA A 21 -5.33 -1.20 -5.62
C ALA A 21 -4.73 0.13 -6.12
N TYR A 22 -3.44 0.12 -6.49
CA TYR A 22 -2.78 1.30 -7.06
C TYR A 22 -3.49 1.75 -8.35
N GLU A 23 -3.80 0.82 -9.25
CA GLU A 23 -4.39 1.13 -10.55
C GLU A 23 -5.78 1.77 -10.42
N GLU A 24 -6.61 1.28 -9.50
CA GLU A 24 -7.91 1.87 -9.19
C GLU A 24 -7.76 3.29 -8.63
N LEU A 25 -6.79 3.53 -7.74
CA LEU A 25 -6.48 4.86 -7.25
C LEU A 25 -5.96 5.79 -8.37
N ALA A 26 -5.03 5.34 -9.20
CA ALA A 26 -4.53 6.11 -10.32
C ALA A 26 -5.66 6.50 -11.29
N ALA A 27 -6.61 5.59 -11.51
CA ALA A 27 -7.80 5.83 -12.34
C ALA A 27 -8.91 6.64 -11.66
N GLY A 28 -8.77 7.01 -10.38
CA GLY A 28 -9.80 7.73 -9.61
C GLY A 28 -11.00 6.88 -9.17
N LYS A 29 -10.92 5.56 -9.32
CA LYS A 29 -11.95 4.57 -8.98
C LYS A 29 -11.93 4.24 -7.49
N ASN A 30 -12.18 5.24 -6.66
CA ASN A 30 -11.95 5.16 -5.21
C ASN A 30 -12.82 4.10 -4.52
N GLU A 31 -14.09 3.97 -4.92
CA GLU A 31 -14.99 2.96 -4.34
C GLU A 31 -14.56 1.54 -4.70
N GLU A 32 -14.08 1.31 -5.93
CA GLU A 32 -13.53 0.03 -6.36
C GLU A 32 -12.24 -0.30 -5.58
N ALA A 33 -11.37 0.69 -5.37
CA ALA A 33 -10.17 0.53 -4.56
C ALA A 33 -10.50 0.12 -3.11
N ILE A 34 -11.48 0.79 -2.47
CA ILE A 34 -11.96 0.42 -1.13
C ILE A 34 -12.45 -1.02 -1.13
N ALA A 35 -13.33 -1.40 -2.06
CA ALA A 35 -13.89 -2.74 -2.12
C ALA A 35 -12.81 -3.82 -2.30
N LYS A 36 -11.82 -3.57 -3.17
CA LYS A 36 -10.69 -4.46 -3.40
C LYS A 36 -9.83 -4.64 -2.14
N LEU A 37 -9.41 -3.53 -1.53
CA LEU A 37 -8.58 -3.54 -0.33
C LEU A 37 -9.30 -4.16 0.89
N GLN A 38 -10.60 -3.95 1.02
CA GLN A 38 -11.40 -4.62 2.05
C GLN A 38 -11.47 -6.13 1.85
N ARG A 39 -11.63 -6.62 0.61
CA ARG A 39 -11.61 -8.07 0.31
C ARG A 39 -10.24 -8.69 0.58
N MET A 40 -9.17 -7.93 0.37
CA MET A 40 -7.81 -8.35 0.72
C MET A 40 -7.55 -8.34 2.23
N GLY A 41 -8.47 -7.81 3.05
CA GLY A 41 -8.27 -7.69 4.48
C GLY A 41 -7.25 -6.62 4.87
N ALA A 42 -7.07 -5.59 4.04
CA ALA A 42 -6.06 -4.55 4.23
C ALA A 42 -6.16 -3.91 5.63
N ALA A 43 -7.37 -3.69 6.14
CA ALA A 43 -7.61 -3.10 7.46
C ALA A 43 -7.12 -3.99 8.64
N GLN A 44 -6.98 -5.29 8.42
CA GLN A 44 -6.46 -6.26 9.39
C GLN A 44 -5.00 -6.65 9.12
N SER A 45 -4.47 -6.27 7.95
CA SER A 45 -3.09 -6.52 7.57
C SER A 45 -2.13 -5.56 8.28
N ASN A 46 -0.86 -5.96 8.36
CA ASN A 46 0.22 -5.06 8.74
C ASN A 46 0.89 -4.42 7.52
N ASP A 47 0.38 -4.66 6.31
CA ASP A 47 1.02 -4.15 5.09
C ASP A 47 0.83 -2.63 4.99
N PRO A 48 1.91 -1.83 5.09
CA PRO A 48 1.79 -0.38 5.04
C PRO A 48 1.33 0.11 3.66
N ALA A 49 1.61 -0.57 2.55
CA ALA A 49 1.15 -0.16 1.22
C ALA A 49 -0.38 -0.25 1.12
N ALA A 50 -0.94 -1.41 1.46
CA ALA A 50 -2.39 -1.63 1.49
C ALA A 50 -3.11 -0.65 2.42
N LEU A 51 -2.55 -0.37 3.61
CA LEU A 51 -3.11 0.58 4.56
C LEU A 51 -3.05 2.03 4.06
N ILE A 52 -1.97 2.43 3.40
CA ILE A 52 -1.85 3.76 2.77
C ILE A 52 -2.88 3.91 1.65
N ASN A 53 -2.95 2.94 0.74
CA ASN A 53 -3.89 3.01 -0.38
C ASN A 53 -5.35 2.97 0.10
N LEU A 54 -5.65 2.22 1.17
CA LEU A 54 -6.99 2.21 1.79
C LEU A 54 -7.30 3.58 2.40
N GLY A 55 -6.34 4.18 3.09
CA GLY A 55 -6.49 5.52 3.64
C GLY A 55 -6.73 6.58 2.56
N SER A 56 -6.01 6.48 1.44
CA SER A 56 -6.17 7.39 0.29
C SER A 56 -7.51 7.23 -0.38
N ALA A 57 -7.98 6.00 -0.55
CA ALA A 57 -9.30 5.74 -1.11
C ALA A 57 -10.40 6.33 -0.21
N TYR A 58 -10.32 6.14 1.11
CA TYR A 58 -11.23 6.76 2.07
C TYR A 58 -11.19 8.28 2.04
N ALA A 59 -10.00 8.87 1.99
CA ALA A 59 -9.84 10.33 1.95
C ALA A 59 -10.51 10.93 0.70
N ARG A 60 -10.36 10.29 -0.47
CA ARG A 60 -10.94 10.76 -1.74
C ARG A 60 -12.46 10.66 -1.80
N VAL A 61 -13.10 9.80 -0.99
CA VAL A 61 -14.57 9.73 -0.85
C VAL A 61 -15.10 10.52 0.35
N GLY A 62 -14.27 11.33 1.01
CA GLY A 62 -14.67 12.18 2.14
C GLY A 62 -14.73 11.48 3.50
N MET A 63 -14.28 10.23 3.60
CA MET A 63 -14.23 9.44 4.84
C MET A 63 -12.95 9.73 5.64
N ALA A 64 -12.76 11.00 6.03
CA ALA A 64 -11.52 11.48 6.64
C ALA A 64 -11.11 10.74 7.93
N GLN A 65 -12.08 10.33 8.76
CA GLN A 65 -11.79 9.59 9.99
C GLN A 65 -11.21 8.21 9.69
N GLN A 66 -11.79 7.48 8.73
CA GLN A 66 -11.29 6.17 8.31
C GLN A 66 -9.92 6.28 7.65
N ALA A 67 -9.71 7.32 6.83
CA ALA A 67 -8.41 7.62 6.25
C ALA A 67 -7.33 7.80 7.34
N MET A 68 -7.62 8.61 8.35
CA MET A 68 -6.71 8.86 9.47
C MET A 68 -6.37 7.58 10.24
N VAL A 69 -7.36 6.69 10.45
CA VAL A 69 -7.13 5.39 11.10
C VAL A 69 -6.17 4.52 10.27
N SER A 70 -6.42 4.38 8.97
CA SER A 70 -5.60 3.57 8.08
C SER A 70 -4.15 4.08 7.99
N TYR A 71 -3.94 5.39 7.86
CA TYR A 71 -2.58 5.94 7.83
C TYR A 71 -1.86 5.82 9.17
N LYS A 72 -2.56 5.94 10.30
CA LYS A 72 -1.95 5.71 11.62
C LYS A 72 -1.50 4.26 11.76
N ALA A 73 -2.31 3.31 11.28
CA ALA A 73 -1.93 1.90 11.24
C ALA A 73 -0.69 1.68 10.36
N ALA A 74 -0.65 2.26 9.15
CA ALA A 74 0.53 2.17 8.27
C ALA A 74 1.80 2.75 8.93
N ALA A 75 1.70 3.93 9.55
CA ALA A 75 2.83 4.56 10.23
C ALA A 75 3.34 3.77 11.45
N ALA A 76 2.46 2.99 12.07
CA ALA A 76 2.75 2.12 13.21
C ALA A 76 3.09 0.68 12.80
N SER A 77 3.05 0.36 11.51
CA SER A 77 3.28 -1.00 11.03
C SER A 77 4.65 -1.54 11.50
N PRO A 78 4.71 -2.83 11.90
CA PRO A 78 5.98 -3.53 12.09
C PRO A 78 6.74 -3.71 10.78
N GLU A 79 6.05 -3.75 9.64
CA GLU A 79 6.65 -3.81 8.31
C GLU A 79 7.05 -2.41 7.84
N ARG A 80 8.22 -2.35 7.20
CA ARG A 80 8.81 -1.08 6.75
C ARG A 80 9.67 -1.35 5.53
N TYR A 81 9.37 -0.66 4.45
CA TYR A 81 10.08 -0.73 3.19
C TYR A 81 9.80 0.55 2.40
N ASP A 82 10.57 0.78 1.34
CA ASP A 82 10.37 1.90 0.45
C ASP A 82 9.25 1.58 -0.54
N LEU A 83 8.37 2.55 -0.75
CA LEU A 83 7.22 2.46 -1.65
C LEU A 83 7.46 3.33 -2.88
N GLU A 84 7.06 2.84 -4.04
CA GLU A 84 7.05 3.68 -5.25
C GLU A 84 5.78 4.54 -5.24
N LEU A 85 5.93 5.85 -5.43
CA LEU A 85 4.82 6.78 -5.55
C LEU A 85 4.35 6.89 -7.00
N ALA A 86 3.20 7.52 -7.20
CA ALA A 86 2.64 7.74 -8.53
C ALA A 86 3.54 8.56 -9.50
N ASP A 87 4.52 9.31 -8.98
CA ASP A 87 5.49 10.07 -9.78
C ASP A 87 6.79 9.28 -10.06
N GLY A 88 6.87 8.01 -9.64
CA GLY A 88 8.03 7.13 -9.77
C GLY A 88 9.13 7.38 -8.73
N SER A 89 8.93 8.33 -7.81
CA SER A 89 9.83 8.50 -6.68
C SER A 89 9.60 7.43 -5.61
N TRP A 90 10.62 7.17 -4.80
CA TRP A 90 10.56 6.17 -3.72
C TRP A 90 10.53 6.86 -2.36
N MET A 91 9.68 6.36 -1.47
CA MET A 91 9.51 6.91 -0.13
C MET A 91 9.32 5.80 0.91
N ASP A 92 10.05 5.90 2.02
CA ASP A 92 9.86 5.08 3.21
C ASP A 92 8.38 5.03 3.62
N SER A 93 7.84 3.83 3.86
CA SER A 93 6.42 3.63 4.10
C SER A 93 5.86 4.42 5.28
N ARG A 94 6.64 4.63 6.35
CA ARG A 94 6.20 5.43 7.50
C ARG A 94 6.25 6.91 7.19
N TRP A 95 7.17 7.35 6.34
CA TRP A 95 7.16 8.72 5.86
C TRP A 95 5.97 8.97 4.93
N ALA A 96 5.68 8.02 4.03
CA ALA A 96 4.52 8.05 3.16
C ALA A 96 3.20 8.20 3.93
N ALA A 97 2.98 7.35 4.94
CA ALA A 97 1.79 7.43 5.77
C ALA A 97 1.65 8.78 6.48
N ARG A 98 2.75 9.36 7.00
CA ARG A 98 2.73 10.68 7.65
C ARG A 98 2.47 11.81 6.66
N THR A 99 3.01 11.72 5.46
CA THR A 99 2.74 12.68 4.38
C THR A 99 1.27 12.62 3.98
N ALA A 100 0.71 11.41 3.81
CA ALA A 100 -0.70 11.22 3.50
C ALA A 100 -1.63 11.80 4.59
N MET A 101 -1.29 11.62 5.88
CA MET A 101 -2.04 12.21 7.00
C MET A 101 -2.12 13.73 6.93
N LYS A 102 -1.01 14.39 6.58
CA LYS A 102 -0.98 15.85 6.41
C LYS A 102 -1.86 16.31 5.24
N GLY A 103 -1.94 15.49 4.19
CA GLY A 103 -2.70 15.77 2.98
C GLY A 103 -4.22 15.77 3.16
N ILE A 104 -4.77 15.06 4.17
CA ILE A 104 -6.22 14.89 4.37
C ILE A 104 -6.98 16.23 4.35
N ALA A 105 -6.50 17.22 5.11
CA ALA A 105 -7.18 18.52 5.23
C ALA A 105 -7.17 19.33 3.92
N THR A 106 -6.20 19.04 3.05
CA THR A 106 -6.02 19.70 1.74
C THR A 106 -6.61 18.90 0.58
N GLY A 107 -7.17 17.71 0.84
CA GLY A 107 -7.63 16.79 -0.18
C GLY A 107 -6.52 16.11 -1.00
N GLN A 108 -5.26 16.31 -0.62
CA GLN A 108 -4.11 15.66 -1.25
C GLN A 108 -3.94 14.25 -0.68
N THR A 109 -3.77 13.25 -1.55
CA THR A 109 -3.62 11.84 -1.18
C THR A 109 -2.45 11.21 -1.92
N LEU A 110 -1.93 10.10 -1.38
CA LEU A 110 -0.83 9.34 -1.99
C LEU A 110 -1.31 7.98 -2.49
N ALA A 111 -0.90 7.59 -3.69
CA ALA A 111 -1.05 6.22 -4.17
C ALA A 111 0.34 5.59 -4.27
N VAL A 112 0.47 4.35 -3.81
CA VAL A 112 1.75 3.64 -3.70
C VAL A 112 1.69 2.24 -4.31
N ARG A 113 2.82 1.76 -4.83
CA ARG A 113 3.06 0.37 -5.25
C ARG A 113 4.02 -0.31 -4.28
#